data_AF-W2TXC9-F1
#
_entry.id   AF-W2TXC9-F1
#
_cell.length_a   1.000
_cell.length_b   1.000
_cell.length_c   1.000
_cell.angle_alpha   90.00
_cell.angle_beta   90.00
_cell.angle_gamma   90.00
#
_symmetry.space_group_name_H-M   'P 1'
#
loop_
_entity.id
_entity.type
_entity.pdbx_description
1 polymer ?
#
loop_
_entity_poly.entity_id
_entity_poly.type
_entity_poly.pdbx_seq_one_letter_code
_entity_poly.pdbx_strand_id
1 'polypeptide(L)'
;MLESRSKFACLNIDDDSDEEFTTVNKSKKSGPHGSRVGVNFLHPFVAAVRVLTIIAVVDTATGLLVQGVDENYAAEQKYREDLKRAMRESVQMTANRSPSNEERTPPAEENSQTEQHDPSLVDKILDSIEEESRKRTGRTVNEDSKGDPVVIALYRSKLTEAVEEMIKANEKAQSAQADVEKYRMKYRKLVELFRDSEVSEKAKLVMDLERARAAETDLANQLCAAQKELEQYKSKLRALGALK
;
A
#
# COMPACT_ATOMS: atom_id res chain seq x y z
N MET A 1 8.93 38.64 -22.14
CA MET A 1 9.20 37.20 -22.00
C MET A 1 7.98 36.59 -21.33
N LEU A 2 7.27 35.66 -22.00
CA LEU A 2 6.05 35.07 -21.46
C LEU A 2 6.41 33.85 -20.59
N GLU A 3 6.08 33.92 -19.31
CA GLU A 3 6.12 32.77 -18.40
C GLU A 3 4.95 31.83 -18.68
N SER A 4 5.29 30.60 -19.06
CA SER A 4 4.32 29.52 -19.27
C SER A 4 3.89 28.96 -17.91
N ARG A 5 2.83 29.50 -17.32
CA ARG A 5 2.19 28.89 -16.13
C ARG A 5 1.42 27.63 -16.53
N SER A 6 1.83 26.49 -15.99
CA SER A 6 1.19 25.19 -16.18
C SER A 6 -0.26 25.21 -15.68
N LYS A 7 -1.21 24.78 -16.54
CA LYS A 7 -2.66 24.78 -16.28
C LYS A 7 -3.14 23.66 -15.35
N PHE A 8 -2.22 22.86 -14.79
CA PHE A 8 -2.55 21.71 -13.95
C PHE A 8 -2.49 21.98 -12.43
N ALA A 9 -2.21 23.21 -12.01
CA ALA A 9 -1.89 23.53 -10.61
C ALA A 9 -3.12 23.83 -9.71
N CYS A 10 -4.34 23.43 -10.07
CA CYS A 10 -5.54 23.85 -9.35
C CYS A 10 -6.52 22.71 -9.01
N LEU A 11 -6.02 21.51 -8.75
CA LEU A 11 -6.85 20.45 -8.16
C LEU A 11 -6.62 20.44 -6.63
N ASN A 12 -7.45 21.18 -5.90
CA ASN A 12 -7.56 21.00 -4.46
C ASN A 12 -8.47 19.79 -4.24
N ILE A 13 -7.90 18.70 -3.72
CA ILE A 13 -8.65 17.53 -3.26
C ILE A 13 -8.76 17.69 -1.75
N ASP A 14 -9.96 17.98 -1.26
CA ASP A 14 -10.25 17.94 0.17
C ASP A 14 -10.30 16.47 0.59
N ASP A 15 -9.35 16.06 1.44
CA ASP A 15 -9.19 14.71 1.98
C ASP A 15 -10.05 14.59 3.25
N ASP A 16 -11.26 14.04 3.11
CA ASP A 16 -12.26 13.92 4.17
C ASP A 16 -12.19 12.54 4.87
N SER A 17 -10.97 12.08 5.16
CA SER A 17 -10.69 10.69 5.50
C SER A 17 -10.26 10.49 6.96
N ASP A 18 -11.03 11.02 7.92
CA ASP A 18 -10.77 10.93 9.37
C ASP A 18 -11.96 10.32 10.15
N GLU A 19 -12.38 9.09 9.86
CA GLU A 19 -13.29 8.34 10.75
C GLU A 19 -12.88 6.85 10.80
N GLU A 20 -11.81 6.54 11.54
CA GLU A 20 -11.50 5.18 11.99
C GLU A 20 -11.88 4.99 13.47
N PHE A 21 -12.72 3.97 13.70
CA PHE A 21 -12.93 3.18 14.93
C PHE A 21 -13.44 3.86 16.20
N THR A 22 -14.73 3.65 16.48
CA THR A 22 -15.18 3.28 17.83
C THR A 22 -15.86 1.91 17.83
N THR A 23 -15.19 0.94 18.44
CA THR A 23 -15.74 -0.37 18.83
C THR A 23 -16.74 -0.19 19.97
N VAL A 24 -18.00 -0.60 19.83
CA VAL A 24 -18.88 -0.83 20.99
C VAL A 24 -19.82 -2.03 20.79
N ASN A 25 -19.88 -2.83 21.86
CA ASN A 25 -20.56 -4.10 22.05
C ASN A 25 -22.01 -4.21 21.56
N LYS A 26 -22.33 -5.41 21.04
CA LYS A 26 -23.70 -5.92 20.91
C LYS A 26 -24.38 -5.92 22.28
N SER A 27 -25.48 -5.17 22.43
CA SER A 27 -26.49 -5.43 23.45
C SER A 27 -27.89 -5.13 22.93
N LYS A 28 -28.79 -6.10 23.16
CA LYS A 28 -30.24 -6.07 22.93
C LYS A 28 -30.93 -5.03 23.82
N LYS A 29 -31.92 -4.30 23.28
CA LYS A 29 -33.24 -3.97 23.87
C LYS A 29 -33.97 -2.97 22.94
N SER A 30 -35.05 -3.37 22.28
CA SER A 30 -36.46 -3.25 22.68
C SER A 30 -37.04 -1.82 22.60
N GLY A 31 -38.02 -1.63 21.71
CA GLY A 31 -39.22 -0.83 22.01
C GLY A 31 -39.40 0.51 21.28
N PRO A 32 -40.64 1.00 21.15
CA PRO A 32 -41.15 1.72 19.98
C PRO A 32 -41.64 3.16 20.23
N HIS A 33 -42.06 3.82 19.13
CA HIS A 33 -42.84 5.07 19.02
C HIS A 33 -42.17 6.43 19.25
N GLY A 34 -42.46 7.38 18.34
CA GLY A 34 -42.33 8.81 18.60
C GLY A 34 -42.19 9.69 17.36
N SER A 35 -43.31 10.15 16.81
CA SER A 35 -43.39 11.25 15.84
C SER A 35 -42.90 12.57 16.44
N ARG A 36 -42.12 13.37 15.71
CA ARG A 36 -42.25 14.85 15.67
C ARG A 36 -41.28 15.53 14.68
N VAL A 37 -41.87 16.39 13.84
CA VAL A 37 -41.24 17.45 13.06
C VAL A 37 -40.67 18.50 14.03
N GLY A 38 -39.42 18.94 13.81
CA GLY A 38 -38.79 19.98 14.63
C GLY A 38 -37.47 20.45 14.03
N VAL A 39 -37.53 21.61 13.36
CA VAL A 39 -36.41 22.42 12.87
C VAL A 39 -35.45 22.71 14.02
N ASN A 40 -34.15 22.42 13.86
CA ASN A 40 -33.12 22.90 14.78
C ASN A 40 -31.91 23.46 14.02
N PHE A 41 -31.55 24.66 14.46
CA PHE A 41 -30.58 25.60 13.94
C PHE A 41 -29.14 25.09 14.06
N LEU A 42 -28.33 25.39 13.03
CA LEU A 42 -26.86 25.31 13.09
C LEU A 42 -26.33 26.26 14.17
N HIS A 43 -25.61 25.71 15.15
CA HIS A 43 -24.59 26.44 15.91
C HIS A 43 -23.22 26.08 15.30
N PRO A 44 -22.41 27.04 14.83
CA PRO A 44 -21.02 26.75 14.50
C PRO A 44 -20.23 26.62 15.80
N PHE A 45 -19.82 25.40 16.14
CA PHE A 45 -18.77 25.16 17.12
C PHE A 45 -17.43 25.42 16.44
N VAL A 46 -16.85 26.59 16.70
CA VAL A 46 -15.50 26.93 16.25
C VAL A 46 -14.51 26.17 17.14
N ALA A 47 -14.12 24.98 16.72
CA ALA A 47 -12.91 24.34 17.23
C ALA A 47 -11.71 24.96 16.51
N ALA A 48 -10.84 25.63 17.26
CA ALA A 48 -9.63 26.25 16.74
C ALA A 48 -8.68 25.18 16.19
N VAL A 49 -8.56 25.09 14.86
CA VAL A 49 -7.55 24.26 14.20
C VAL A 49 -6.20 24.95 14.34
N ARG A 50 -5.30 24.33 15.10
CA ARG A 50 -3.88 24.67 15.11
C ARG A 50 -3.31 24.28 13.74
N VAL A 51 -3.01 25.29 12.92
CA VAL A 51 -2.25 25.13 11.67
C VAL A 51 -0.84 24.66 12.04
N LEU A 52 -0.57 23.37 11.92
CA LEU A 52 0.79 22.85 11.83
C LEU A 52 1.28 23.10 10.41
N THR A 53 2.24 24.00 10.28
CA THR A 53 2.91 24.32 9.02
C THR A 53 3.62 23.06 8.51
N ILE A 54 2.99 22.33 7.59
CA ILE A 54 3.61 21.18 6.93
C ILE A 54 4.73 21.72 6.04
N ILE A 55 5.97 21.55 6.48
CA ILE A 55 7.17 21.87 5.71
C ILE A 55 7.21 20.90 4.53
N ALA A 56 7.00 21.42 3.33
CA ALA A 56 7.10 20.66 2.10
C ALA A 56 8.52 20.82 1.54
N VAL A 57 9.22 19.71 1.29
CA VAL A 57 10.58 19.70 0.74
C VAL A 57 10.53 19.09 -0.66
N VAL A 58 11.15 19.77 -1.63
CA VAL A 58 11.31 19.25 -2.99
C VAL A 58 12.42 18.20 -2.99
N ASP A 59 12.10 16.97 -3.35
CA ASP A 59 13.07 15.90 -3.57
C ASP A 59 13.95 16.24 -4.78
N THR A 60 15.24 16.46 -4.56
CA THR A 60 16.20 16.83 -5.61
C THR A 60 16.47 15.72 -6.60
N ALA A 61 16.15 14.46 -6.28
CA ALA A 61 16.33 13.33 -7.18
C ALA A 61 15.15 13.13 -8.15
N THR A 62 13.93 13.45 -7.72
CA THR A 62 12.70 13.19 -8.50
C THR A 62 12.01 14.47 -8.98
N GLY A 63 12.36 15.62 -8.41
CA GLY A 63 11.71 16.90 -8.67
C GLY A 63 10.30 17.03 -8.08
N LEU A 64 9.90 16.09 -7.21
CA LEU A 64 8.56 16.04 -6.61
C LEU A 64 8.54 16.70 -5.23
N LEU A 65 7.45 17.39 -4.88
CA LEU A 65 7.24 17.90 -3.53
C LEU A 65 6.82 16.76 -2.60
N VAL A 66 7.58 16.56 -1.53
CA VAL A 66 7.23 15.66 -0.44
C VAL A 66 6.64 16.50 0.69
N GLN A 67 5.34 16.34 0.93
CA GLN A 67 4.63 16.91 2.08
C GLN A 67 4.56 15.88 3.20
N GLY A 68 4.78 16.32 4.44
CA GLY A 68 4.87 15.44 5.61
C GLY A 68 6.28 14.86 5.77
N VAL A 69 7.27 15.75 5.88
CA VAL A 69 8.64 15.35 6.26
C VAL A 69 8.62 14.90 7.72
N ASP A 70 8.34 13.62 7.92
CA ASP A 70 8.60 12.96 9.20
C ASP A 70 10.09 12.60 9.32
N GLU A 71 10.51 12.17 10.51
CA GLU A 71 11.89 11.69 10.74
C GLU A 71 12.27 10.50 9.82
N ASN A 72 11.26 9.79 9.29
CA ASN A 72 11.43 8.67 8.38
C ASN A 72 11.92 9.10 6.99
N TYR A 73 11.49 10.26 6.49
CA TYR A 73 11.98 10.80 5.21
C TYR A 73 13.47 11.17 5.25
N ALA A 74 13.95 11.77 6.34
CA ALA A 74 15.36 12.09 6.51
C ALA A 74 16.23 10.82 6.62
N ALA A 75 15.73 9.80 7.32
CA ALA A 75 16.37 8.49 7.42
C ALA A 75 16.45 7.77 6.07
N GLU A 76 15.38 7.81 5.27
CA GLU A 76 15.34 7.23 3.92
C GLU A 76 16.31 7.93 2.95
N GLN A 77 16.40 9.26 3.01
CA GLN A 77 17.37 10.00 2.18
C GLN A 77 18.82 9.66 2.56
N LYS A 78 19.13 9.59 3.86
CA LYS A 78 20.44 9.13 4.33
C LYS A 78 20.74 7.71 3.87
N TYR A 79 19.78 6.80 3.97
CA TYR A 79 19.93 5.41 3.49
C TYR A 79 20.25 5.36 1.99
N ARG A 80 19.57 6.17 1.16
CA ARG A 80 19.86 6.27 -0.28
C ARG A 80 21.24 6.81 -0.58
N GLU A 81 21.71 7.82 0.15
CA GLU A 81 23.06 8.34 0.00
C GLU A 81 24.12 7.33 0.42
N ASP A 82 23.91 6.64 1.55
CA ASP A 82 24.82 5.62 2.06
C ASP A 82 24.88 4.40 1.11
N LEU A 83 23.75 3.99 0.52
CA LEU A 83 23.72 2.95 -0.52
C LEU A 83 24.51 3.37 -1.77
N LYS A 84 24.33 4.61 -2.24
CA LYS A 84 25.11 5.17 -3.36
C LYS A 84 26.60 5.29 -3.03
N ARG A 85 26.95 5.51 -1.76
CA ARG A 85 28.35 5.55 -1.30
C ARG A 85 28.94 4.14 -1.28
N ALA A 86 28.25 3.18 -0.68
CA ALA A 86 28.67 1.77 -0.63
C ALA A 86 28.86 1.17 -2.03
N MET A 87 27.97 1.50 -2.99
CA MET A 87 28.13 1.09 -4.39
C MET A 87 29.38 1.67 -5.05
N ARG A 88 29.72 2.93 -4.76
CA ARG A 88 30.97 3.55 -5.26
C ARG A 88 32.20 2.94 -4.61
N GLU A 89 32.15 2.71 -3.29
CA GLU A 89 33.25 2.11 -2.53
C GLU A 89 33.51 0.64 -2.95
N SER A 90 32.46 -0.14 -3.19
CA SER A 90 32.56 -1.51 -3.71
C SER A 90 33.25 -1.56 -5.08
N VAL A 91 32.90 -0.63 -5.97
CA VAL A 91 33.53 -0.50 -7.29
C VAL A 91 35.01 -0.07 -7.17
N GLN A 92 35.35 0.79 -6.20
CA GLN A 92 36.74 1.21 -5.97
C GLN A 92 37.59 0.10 -5.33
N MET A 93 37.04 -0.70 -4.42
CA MET A 93 37.76 -1.85 -3.83
C MET A 93 38.02 -2.97 -4.84
N THR A 94 37.14 -3.13 -5.84
CA THR A 94 37.37 -4.06 -6.96
C THR A 94 38.34 -3.50 -8.00
N ALA A 95 38.37 -2.19 -8.21
CA ALA A 95 39.30 -1.53 -9.15
C ALA A 95 40.76 -1.48 -8.65
N ASN A 96 41.01 -1.50 -7.33
CA ASN A 96 42.36 -1.46 -6.75
C ASN A 96 43.00 -2.84 -6.51
N ARG A 97 42.36 -3.93 -6.94
CA ARG A 97 42.90 -5.28 -6.77
C ARG A 97 43.79 -5.67 -7.95
N SER A 98 45.04 -5.21 -7.93
CA SER A 98 46.11 -5.81 -8.73
C SER A 98 46.36 -7.25 -8.26
N PRO A 99 46.67 -8.21 -9.16
CA PRO A 99 46.84 -9.60 -8.81
C PRO A 99 48.27 -9.81 -8.31
N SER A 100 48.45 -9.99 -7.01
CA SER A 100 49.66 -10.63 -6.49
C SER A 100 49.25 -11.78 -5.58
N ASN A 101 49.60 -12.98 -6.03
CA ASN A 101 49.77 -14.18 -5.21
C ASN A 101 50.42 -13.84 -3.87
N GLU A 102 49.95 -14.45 -2.78
CA GLU A 102 50.81 -15.27 -1.94
C GLU A 102 49.97 -16.07 -0.91
N GLU A 103 50.14 -17.38 -1.03
CA GLU A 103 49.85 -18.43 -0.08
C GLU A 103 50.75 -18.27 1.16
N ARG A 104 50.15 -18.21 2.37
CA ARG A 104 50.82 -18.52 3.65
C ARG A 104 49.82 -18.57 4.82
N THR A 105 49.53 -19.77 5.29
CA THR A 105 49.28 -20.12 6.71
C THR A 105 50.57 -19.96 7.54
N PRO A 106 50.59 -20.02 8.90
CA PRO A 106 49.56 -19.83 9.96
C PRO A 106 50.10 -18.83 11.05
N PRO A 107 49.71 -18.75 12.37
CA PRO A 107 49.36 -19.80 13.34
C PRO A 107 47.98 -19.67 14.00
N ALA A 108 47.60 -20.77 14.63
CA ALA A 108 46.43 -20.93 15.48
C ALA A 108 46.43 -19.97 16.68
N GLU A 109 45.28 -19.35 16.95
CA GLU A 109 44.91 -18.93 18.29
C GLU A 109 43.66 -19.71 18.69
N GLU A 110 43.85 -20.52 19.74
CA GLU A 110 42.80 -21.04 20.60
C GLU A 110 41.82 -19.92 20.95
N ASN A 111 40.59 -20.05 20.50
CA ASN A 111 39.47 -19.45 21.21
C ASN A 111 38.38 -20.51 21.34
N SER A 112 38.50 -21.25 22.44
CA SER A 112 37.48 -22.11 23.00
C SER A 112 36.26 -21.26 23.39
N GLN A 113 35.40 -20.99 22.41
CA GLN A 113 34.01 -20.70 22.66
C GLN A 113 33.25 -22.03 22.62
N THR A 114 33.02 -22.59 23.80
CA THR A 114 31.89 -23.48 24.07
C THR A 114 30.62 -22.74 23.68
N GLU A 115 30.23 -22.85 22.41
CA GLU A 115 28.84 -22.67 22.02
C GLU A 115 28.07 -23.79 22.71
N GLN A 116 27.32 -23.42 23.75
CA GLN A 116 26.19 -24.22 24.18
C GLN A 116 25.27 -24.32 22.96
N HIS A 117 25.37 -25.43 22.24
CA HIS A 117 24.45 -25.82 21.19
C HIS A 117 23.12 -26.07 21.87
N ASP A 118 22.32 -25.02 22.00
CA ASP A 118 20.93 -25.15 22.42
C ASP A 118 20.28 -26.05 21.35
N PRO A 119 19.80 -27.26 21.69
CA PRO A 119 19.34 -28.18 20.67
C PRO A 119 18.15 -27.54 19.96
N SER A 120 18.25 -27.48 18.63
CA SER A 120 17.19 -26.98 17.76
C SER A 120 15.89 -27.70 18.13
N LEU A 121 14.74 -27.06 17.94
CA LEU A 121 13.44 -27.71 18.22
C LEU A 121 13.34 -29.06 17.50
N VAL A 122 13.96 -29.17 16.32
CA VAL A 122 14.08 -30.39 15.52
C VAL A 122 14.96 -31.44 16.22
N ASP A 123 16.11 -31.05 16.75
CA ASP A 123 17.00 -31.95 17.51
C ASP A 123 16.29 -32.49 18.75
N LYS A 124 15.51 -31.65 19.45
CA LYS A 124 14.69 -32.07 20.60
C LYS A 124 13.63 -33.10 20.22
N ILE A 125 13.04 -32.98 19.02
CA ILE A 125 12.06 -33.94 18.50
C ILE A 125 12.74 -35.27 18.13
N LEU A 126 13.90 -35.22 17.46
CA LEU A 126 14.65 -36.42 17.09
C LEU A 126 15.18 -37.17 18.32
N ASP A 127 15.68 -36.45 19.31
CA ASP A 127 16.13 -37.02 20.57
C ASP A 127 14.96 -37.63 21.36
N SER A 128 13.78 -37.01 21.32
CA SER A 128 12.56 -37.56 21.92
C SER A 128 12.10 -38.86 21.24
N ILE A 129 12.14 -38.92 19.90
CA ILE A 129 11.82 -40.14 19.12
C ILE A 129 12.82 -41.25 19.48
N GLU A 130 14.10 -40.92 19.65
CA GLU A 130 15.11 -41.90 19.98
C GLU A 130 14.99 -42.40 21.43
N GLU A 131 14.70 -41.51 22.38
CA GLU A 131 14.41 -41.88 23.76
C GLU A 131 13.19 -42.80 23.84
N GLU A 132 12.16 -42.54 23.03
CA GLU A 132 11.00 -43.41 22.91
C GLU A 132 11.34 -44.75 22.24
N SER A 133 12.23 -44.74 21.24
CA SER A 133 12.71 -45.95 20.57
C SER A 133 13.54 -46.85 21.50
N ARG A 134 14.40 -46.26 22.34
CA ARG A 134 15.20 -46.95 23.37
C ARG A 134 14.32 -47.55 24.46
N LYS A 135 13.27 -46.83 24.87
CA LYS A 135 12.24 -47.36 25.79
C LYS A 135 11.50 -48.58 25.20
N ARG A 136 11.38 -48.67 23.87
CA ARG A 136 10.77 -49.83 23.18
C ARG A 136 11.76 -50.98 22.94
N THR A 137 13.03 -50.70 22.63
CA THR A 137 14.08 -51.73 22.43
C THR A 137 14.60 -52.34 23.73
N GLY A 138 14.51 -51.64 24.86
CA GLY A 138 14.86 -52.20 26.19
C GLY A 138 14.01 -53.40 26.62
N ARG A 139 12.98 -53.79 25.84
CA ARG A 139 12.10 -54.93 26.11
C ARG A 139 12.42 -56.19 25.30
N THR A 140 13.36 -56.15 24.35
CA THR A 140 13.75 -57.32 23.54
C THR A 140 15.25 -57.51 23.57
N VAL A 141 15.66 -58.52 24.33
CA VAL A 141 17.00 -59.13 24.32
C VAL A 141 17.28 -59.62 22.89
N ASN A 142 18.25 -59.01 22.22
CA ASN A 142 19.23 -59.63 21.31
C ASN A 142 20.09 -58.51 20.71
N GLU A 143 21.32 -58.42 21.20
CA GLU A 143 22.43 -57.68 20.60
C GLU A 143 22.77 -58.32 19.26
N ASP A 144 22.83 -57.53 18.18
CA ASP A 144 23.78 -57.71 17.05
C ASP A 144 23.55 -56.73 15.89
N SER A 145 22.59 -55.81 15.98
CA SER A 145 22.37 -54.79 14.95
C SER A 145 22.35 -53.37 15.51
N LYS A 146 23.30 -53.04 16.39
CA LYS A 146 23.61 -51.64 16.73
C LYS A 146 24.34 -51.05 15.52
N GLY A 147 23.61 -50.36 14.65
CA GLY A 147 24.18 -49.68 13.49
C GLY A 147 25.35 -48.78 13.89
N ASP A 148 26.31 -48.61 12.98
CA ASP A 148 27.51 -47.80 13.22
C ASP A 148 27.11 -46.41 13.76
N PRO A 149 27.57 -46.02 14.98
CA PRO A 149 27.20 -44.76 15.60
C PRO A 149 27.55 -43.54 14.74
N VAL A 150 28.59 -43.63 13.91
CA VAL A 150 28.95 -42.55 12.97
C VAL A 150 27.90 -42.41 11.87
N VAL A 151 27.42 -43.54 11.34
CA VAL A 151 26.36 -43.57 10.33
C VAL A 151 25.04 -43.05 10.91
N ILE A 152 24.71 -43.42 12.15
CA ILE A 152 23.51 -42.91 12.85
C ILE A 152 23.60 -41.39 13.04
N ALA A 153 24.75 -40.86 13.46
CA ALA A 153 24.95 -39.42 13.61
C ALA A 153 24.82 -38.68 12.27
N LEU A 154 25.39 -39.23 11.18
CA LEU A 154 25.26 -38.68 9.83
C LEU A 154 23.80 -38.65 9.37
N TYR A 155 23.03 -39.71 9.60
CA TYR A 155 21.60 -39.74 9.26
C TYR A 155 20.80 -38.69 10.04
N ARG A 156 21.11 -38.47 11.32
CA ARG A 156 20.46 -37.41 12.09
C ARG A 156 20.79 -36.03 11.56
N SER A 157 22.07 -35.75 11.37
CA SER A 157 22.52 -34.47 10.82
C SER A 157 21.82 -34.17 9.49
N LYS A 158 21.72 -35.18 8.61
CA LYS A 158 21.06 -35.04 7.32
C LYS A 158 19.53 -34.90 7.42
N LEU A 159 18.90 -35.53 8.41
CA LEU A 159 17.47 -35.38 8.66
C LEU A 159 17.16 -33.99 9.25
N THR A 160 17.97 -33.51 10.18
CA THR A 160 17.87 -32.14 10.72
C THR A 160 18.05 -31.13 9.59
N GLU A 161 19.09 -31.27 8.76
CA GLU A 161 19.34 -30.40 7.59
C GLU A 161 18.13 -30.38 6.65
N ALA A 162 17.59 -31.54 6.28
CA ALA A 162 16.42 -31.62 5.39
C ALA A 162 15.16 -30.98 6.00
N VAL A 163 14.94 -31.11 7.31
CA VAL A 163 13.81 -30.48 8.01
C VAL A 163 13.99 -28.96 8.06
N GLU A 164 15.19 -28.47 8.34
CA GLU A 164 15.49 -27.04 8.32
C GLU A 164 15.32 -26.42 6.93
N GLU A 165 15.77 -27.11 5.88
CA GLU A 165 15.53 -26.70 4.49
C GLU A 165 14.03 -26.64 4.17
N MET A 166 13.26 -27.64 4.61
CA MET A 166 11.80 -27.65 4.43
C MET A 166 11.13 -26.49 5.16
N ILE A 167 11.55 -26.16 6.38
CA ILE A 167 11.03 -25.01 7.14
C ILE A 167 11.33 -23.71 6.39
N LYS A 168 12.58 -23.48 5.99
CA LYS A 168 13.00 -22.30 5.23
C LYS A 168 12.22 -22.16 3.92
N ALA A 169 12.02 -23.27 3.20
CA ALA A 169 11.23 -23.29 1.97
C ALA A 169 9.75 -22.93 2.23
N ASN A 170 9.17 -23.44 3.32
CA ASN A 170 7.80 -23.15 3.71
C ASN A 170 7.62 -21.68 4.12
N GLU A 171 8.54 -21.11 4.90
CA GLU A 171 8.54 -19.68 5.26
C GLU A 171 8.60 -18.79 4.01
N LYS A 172 9.49 -19.12 3.07
CA LYS A 172 9.59 -18.41 1.78
C LYS A 172 8.30 -18.51 0.96
N ALA A 173 7.68 -19.70 0.92
CA ALA A 173 6.41 -19.91 0.23
C ALA A 173 5.27 -19.10 0.87
N GLN A 174 5.20 -19.06 2.21
CA GLN A 174 4.22 -18.26 2.94
C GLN A 174 4.42 -16.75 2.72
N SER A 175 5.66 -16.27 2.75
CA SER A 175 5.99 -14.88 2.45
C SER A 175 5.58 -14.50 1.02
N ALA A 176 5.92 -15.34 0.02
CA ALA A 176 5.51 -15.10 -1.36
C ALA A 176 3.98 -15.11 -1.53
N GLN A 177 3.29 -16.01 -0.82
CA GLN A 177 1.83 -16.08 -0.84
C GLN A 177 1.19 -14.82 -0.22
N ALA A 178 1.75 -14.29 0.87
CA ALA A 178 1.30 -13.06 1.49
C ALA A 178 1.44 -11.85 0.54
N ASP A 179 2.56 -11.78 -0.19
CA ASP A 179 2.76 -10.73 -1.19
C ASP A 179 1.76 -10.84 -2.35
N VAL A 180 1.50 -12.04 -2.85
CA VAL A 180 0.48 -12.26 -3.89
C VAL A 180 -0.90 -11.78 -3.42
N GLU A 181 -1.29 -12.09 -2.19
CA GLU A 181 -2.59 -11.66 -1.66
C GLU A 181 -2.65 -10.14 -1.48
N LYS A 182 -1.56 -9.51 -1.04
CA LYS A 182 -1.41 -8.04 -0.97
C LYS A 182 -1.60 -7.41 -2.35
N TYR A 183 -0.96 -7.94 -3.39
CA TYR A 183 -1.13 -7.43 -4.76
C TYR A 183 -2.54 -7.68 -5.31
N ARG A 184 -3.16 -8.83 -5.02
CA ARG A 184 -4.56 -9.10 -5.38
C ARG A 184 -5.51 -8.10 -4.74
N MET A 185 -5.32 -7.79 -3.46
CA MET A 185 -6.16 -6.81 -2.75
C MET A 185 -6.00 -5.41 -3.35
N LYS A 186 -4.75 -4.98 -3.60
CA LYS A 186 -4.48 -3.70 -4.27
C LYS A 186 -5.14 -3.62 -5.65
N TYR A 187 -5.04 -4.69 -6.44
CA TYR A 187 -5.65 -4.76 -7.76
C TYR A 187 -7.18 -4.68 -7.67
N ARG A 188 -7.82 -5.44 -6.76
CA ARG A 188 -9.27 -5.35 -6.52
C ARG A 188 -9.70 -3.91 -6.22
N LYS A 189 -8.98 -3.24 -5.31
CA LYS A 189 -9.26 -1.85 -4.92
C LYS A 189 -9.09 -0.88 -6.08
N LEU A 190 -8.07 -1.07 -6.91
CA LEU A 190 -7.84 -0.25 -8.10
C LEU A 190 -8.97 -0.42 -9.13
N VAL A 191 -9.44 -1.65 -9.37
CA VAL A 191 -10.57 -1.93 -10.26
C VAL A 191 -11.85 -1.29 -9.74
N GLU A 192 -12.10 -1.34 -8.43
CA GLU A 192 -13.24 -0.70 -7.79
C GLU A 192 -13.21 0.83 -7.97
N LEU A 193 -12.07 1.48 -7.71
CA LEU A 193 -11.89 2.91 -7.93
C LEU A 193 -12.15 3.32 -9.38
N PHE A 194 -11.63 2.54 -10.34
CA PHE A 194 -11.88 2.81 -11.76
C PHE A 194 -13.37 2.70 -12.10
N ARG A 195 -14.03 1.66 -11.61
CA ARG A 195 -15.46 1.47 -11.81
C ARG A 195 -16.27 2.63 -11.22
N ASP A 196 -15.97 3.04 -10.01
CA ASP A 196 -16.69 4.14 -9.33
C ASP A 196 -16.46 5.47 -10.05
N SER A 197 -15.23 5.74 -10.49
CA SER A 197 -14.91 6.92 -11.29
C SER A 197 -15.66 6.94 -12.62
N GLU A 198 -15.72 5.81 -13.32
CA GLU A 198 -16.40 5.69 -14.61
C GLU A 198 -17.91 5.90 -14.45
N VAL A 199 -18.52 5.32 -13.42
CA VAL A 199 -19.95 5.48 -13.12
C VAL A 199 -20.25 6.94 -12.73
N SER A 200 -19.42 7.54 -11.89
CA SER A 200 -19.58 8.94 -11.45
C SER A 200 -19.45 9.92 -12.62
N GLU A 201 -18.45 9.74 -13.48
CA GLU A 201 -18.25 10.59 -14.66
C GLU A 201 -19.41 10.45 -15.64
N LYS A 202 -19.88 9.23 -15.89
CA LYS A 202 -21.07 8.99 -16.74
C LYS A 202 -22.31 9.68 -16.17
N ALA A 203 -22.54 9.58 -14.86
CA ALA A 203 -23.67 10.25 -14.21
C ALA A 203 -23.60 11.76 -14.38
N LYS A 204 -22.41 12.35 -14.17
CA LYS A 204 -22.18 13.78 -14.39
C LYS A 204 -22.43 14.20 -15.84
N LEU A 205 -21.91 13.44 -16.82
CA LEU A 205 -22.13 13.71 -18.24
C LEU A 205 -23.61 13.65 -18.62
N VAL A 206 -24.38 12.71 -18.06
CA VAL A 206 -25.83 12.64 -18.26
C VAL A 206 -26.52 13.89 -17.71
N MET A 207 -26.20 14.31 -16.49
CA MET A 207 -26.76 15.52 -15.88
C MET A 207 -26.43 16.78 -16.68
N ASP A 208 -25.19 16.91 -17.14
CA ASP A 208 -24.75 18.07 -17.94
C ASP A 208 -25.44 18.08 -19.31
N LEU A 209 -25.65 16.91 -19.91
CA LEU A 209 -26.39 16.75 -21.17
C LEU A 209 -27.88 17.11 -21.01
N GLU A 210 -28.52 16.70 -19.91
CA GLU A 210 -29.89 17.09 -19.59
C GLU A 210 -30.00 18.60 -19.39
N ARG A 211 -29.05 19.21 -18.68
CA ARG A 211 -28.98 20.67 -18.49
C ARG A 211 -28.81 21.39 -19.83
N ALA A 212 -27.95 20.88 -20.71
CA ALA A 212 -27.73 21.45 -22.04
C ALA A 212 -29.00 21.39 -22.90
N ARG A 213 -29.72 20.26 -22.90
CA ARG A 213 -31.00 20.11 -23.61
C ARG A 213 -32.08 21.04 -23.08
N ALA A 214 -32.15 21.24 -21.76
CA ALA A 214 -33.07 22.21 -21.17
C ALA A 214 -32.77 23.64 -21.65
N ALA A 215 -31.50 24.04 -21.60
CA ALA A 215 -31.08 25.36 -22.08
C ALA A 215 -31.34 25.55 -23.58
N GLU A 216 -31.11 24.51 -24.40
CA GLU A 216 -31.43 24.53 -25.83
C GLU A 216 -32.93 24.74 -26.07
N THR A 217 -33.77 24.03 -25.32
CA THR A 217 -35.23 24.16 -25.40
C THR A 217 -35.67 25.57 -25.01
N ASP A 218 -35.11 26.13 -23.94
CA ASP A 218 -35.40 27.51 -23.50
C ASP A 218 -34.99 28.55 -24.54
N LEU A 219 -33.80 28.39 -25.15
CA LEU A 219 -33.34 29.27 -26.22
C LEU A 219 -34.21 29.15 -27.48
N ALA A 220 -34.63 27.94 -27.85
CA ALA A 220 -35.55 27.73 -28.97
C ALA A 220 -36.91 28.40 -28.73
N ASN A 221 -37.42 28.33 -27.50
CA ASN A 221 -38.64 29.02 -27.10
C ASN A 221 -38.49 30.54 -27.19
N GLN A 222 -37.37 31.10 -26.70
CA GLN A 222 -37.07 32.53 -26.81
C GLN A 222 -36.93 32.99 -28.26
N LEU A 223 -36.27 32.20 -29.12
CA LEU A 223 -36.15 32.48 -30.55
C LEU A 223 -37.54 32.53 -31.21
N CYS A 224 -38.41 31.57 -30.92
CA CYS A 224 -39.77 31.53 -31.45
C CYS A 224 -40.59 32.75 -30.99
N ALA A 225 -40.46 33.14 -29.71
CA ALA A 225 -41.11 34.35 -29.19
C ALA A 225 -40.59 35.61 -29.90
N ALA A 226 -39.28 35.77 -30.01
CA ALA A 226 -38.65 36.92 -30.68
C ALA A 226 -39.03 37.00 -32.17
N GLN A 227 -39.12 35.87 -32.87
CA GLN A 227 -39.57 35.81 -34.26
C GLN A 227 -41.02 36.30 -34.40
N LYS A 228 -41.92 35.85 -33.52
CA LYS A 228 -43.32 36.30 -33.50
C LYS A 228 -43.43 37.80 -33.22
N GLU A 229 -42.68 38.31 -32.24
CA GLU A 229 -42.65 39.76 -31.94
C GLU A 229 -42.14 40.57 -33.14
N LEU A 230 -41.06 40.12 -33.78
CA LEU A 230 -40.51 40.76 -34.96
C LEU A 230 -41.50 40.79 -36.13
N GLU A 231 -42.25 39.71 -36.36
CA GLU A 231 -43.33 39.69 -37.35
C GLU A 231 -44.46 40.67 -37.00
N GLN A 232 -44.84 40.76 -35.73
CA GLN A 232 -45.82 41.75 -35.27
C GLN A 232 -45.33 43.18 -35.52
N TYR A 233 -44.06 43.50 -35.22
CA TYR A 233 -43.49 44.81 -35.51
C TYR A 233 -43.43 45.10 -37.02
N LYS A 234 -43.03 44.12 -37.85
CA LYS A 234 -43.07 44.26 -39.32
C LYS A 234 -44.48 44.51 -39.83
N SER A 235 -45.49 43.85 -39.26
CA SER A 235 -46.90 44.07 -39.61
C SER A 235 -47.34 45.49 -39.25
N LYS A 236 -47.03 45.96 -38.03
CA LYS A 236 -47.30 47.34 -37.59
C LYS A 236 -46.62 48.38 -38.49
N LEU A 237 -45.35 48.18 -38.84
CA LEU A 237 -44.62 49.10 -39.72
C LEU A 237 -45.21 49.15 -41.14
N ARG A 238 -45.67 48.02 -41.68
CA ARG A 238 -46.42 47.98 -42.94
C ARG A 238 -47.74 48.76 -42.86
N ALA A 239 -48.49 48.60 -41.78
CA ALA A 239 -49.74 49.34 -41.56
C ALA A 239 -49.52 50.86 -41.46
N LEU A 240 -48.37 51.29 -40.92
CA LEU A 240 -47.96 52.70 -40.84
C LEU A 240 -47.32 53.24 -42.13
N GLY A 241 -47.15 52.42 -43.17
CA GLY A 241 -46.49 52.81 -44.42
C GLY A 241 -44.97 53.03 -44.32
N ALA A 242 -44.37 52.71 -43.17
CA ALA A 242 -42.93 52.86 -42.91
C ALA A 242 -42.10 51.67 -43.45
N LEU A 243 -42.76 50.57 -43.79
CA LEU A 243 -42.17 49.39 -44.42
C LEU A 243 -43.05 49.03 -45.63
N LYS A 244 -42.48 48.94 -46.83
CA LYS A 244 -43.20 48.57 -48.06
C LYS A 244 -43.37 47.06 -48.16
#